data_AF-A0A916QZQ5-F1
#
_entry.id   AF-A0A916QZQ5-F1
#
_cell.length_a   1.000
_cell.length_b   1.000
_cell.length_c   1.000
_cell.angle_alpha   90.00
_cell.angle_beta   90.00
_cell.angle_gamma   90.00
#
_symmetry.space_group_name_H-M   'P 1'
#
loop_
_entity.id
_entity.type
_entity.pdbx_description
1 polymer ?
#
loop_
_entity_poly.entity_id
_entity_poly.type
_entity_poly.pdbx_seq_one_letter_code
_entity_poly.pdbx_strand_id
1 'polypeptide(L)'
;MLLGFKTELYPNNKQKTLLAKHAGVARHAYNWGLWLTKNILNHNFNNPSGKLKFPTAIDLHKLLVAMVKPNNYWYYEVSIGCASICFEVFIRWLEALL
;
A
#
# COMPACT_ATOMS: atom_id res chain seq x y z
N MET A 1 -16.18 -25.98 21.95
CA MET A 1 -14.72 -26.17 22.07
C MET A 1 -14.12 -25.94 20.69
N LEU A 2 -13.39 -24.83 20.48
CA LEU A 2 -12.71 -24.56 19.22
C LEU A 2 -11.33 -25.25 19.25
N LEU A 3 -11.16 -26.34 18.49
CA LEU A 3 -9.87 -26.97 18.26
C LEU A 3 -9.12 -26.15 17.19
N GLY A 4 -8.06 -25.46 17.60
CA GLY A 4 -7.18 -24.75 16.67
C GLY A 4 -6.11 -25.69 16.12
N PHE A 5 -6.14 -25.94 14.81
CA PHE A 5 -5.06 -26.66 14.14
C PHE A 5 -3.95 -25.68 13.76
N LYS A 6 -2.74 -25.90 14.31
CA LYS A 6 -1.56 -25.13 13.90
C LYS A 6 -1.10 -25.65 12.54
N THR A 7 -1.32 -24.86 11.50
CA THR A 7 -0.87 -25.16 10.15
C THR A 7 0.20 -24.15 9.73
N GLU A 8 1.22 -24.63 9.03
CA GLU A 8 2.30 -23.81 8.47
C GLU A 8 2.35 -23.98 6.96
N LEU A 9 2.62 -22.90 6.23
CA LEU A 9 2.86 -22.96 4.80
C LEU A 9 4.28 -23.49 4.54
N TYR A 10 4.40 -24.52 3.69
CA TYR A 10 5.70 -25.02 3.22
C TYR A 10 5.92 -24.66 1.74
N PRO A 11 6.26 -23.39 1.43
CA PRO A 11 6.43 -22.95 0.06
C PRO A 11 7.72 -23.49 -0.57
N ASN A 12 7.65 -23.87 -1.84
CA ASN A 12 8.82 -24.18 -2.63
C ASN A 12 9.64 -22.93 -2.97
N ASN A 13 10.83 -23.09 -3.54
CA ASN A 13 11.71 -21.95 -3.86
C ASN A 13 11.05 -20.91 -4.78
N LYS A 14 10.26 -21.33 -5.77
CA LYS A 14 9.53 -20.41 -6.66
C LYS A 14 8.48 -19.59 -5.90
N GLN A 15 7.72 -20.24 -5.01
CA GLN A 15 6.72 -19.60 -4.18
C GLN A 15 7.35 -18.63 -3.17
N LYS A 16 8.49 -18.99 -2.55
CA LYS A 16 9.23 -18.08 -1.66
C LYS A 16 9.66 -16.81 -2.39
N THR A 17 10.20 -16.94 -3.60
CA THR A 17 10.58 -15.78 -4.42
C THR A 17 9.35 -14.92 -4.76
N LEU A 18 8.23 -15.52 -5.15
CA LEU A 18 6.99 -14.79 -5.43
C LEU A 18 6.48 -14.04 -4.20
N LEU A 19 6.45 -14.69 -3.02
CA LEU A 19 6.06 -14.06 -1.76
C LEU A 19 6.94 -12.86 -1.42
N ALA A 20 8.26 -12.99 -1.60
CA ALA A 20 9.20 -11.89 -1.38
C ALA A 20 8.97 -10.73 -2.35
N LYS A 21 8.71 -11.01 -3.64
CA LYS A 21 8.35 -9.97 -4.63
C LYS A 21 7.07 -9.23 -4.22
N HIS A 22 6.02 -9.96 -3.86
CA HIS A 22 4.77 -9.36 -3.38
C HIS A 22 4.97 -8.49 -2.14
N ALA A 23 5.74 -8.97 -1.16
CA ALA A 23 6.06 -8.21 0.03
C ALA A 23 6.86 -6.93 -0.28
N GLY A 24 7.80 -6.99 -1.23
CA GLY A 24 8.54 -5.83 -1.72
C GLY A 24 7.63 -4.78 -2.36
N VAL A 25 6.68 -5.22 -3.18
CA VAL A 25 5.72 -4.34 -3.86
C VAL A 25 4.77 -3.67 -2.89
N ALA A 26 4.25 -4.41 -1.90
CA ALA A 26 3.43 -3.85 -0.84
C ALA A 26 4.20 -2.81 -0.02
N ARG A 27 5.46 -3.11 0.36
CA ARG A 27 6.31 -2.18 1.11
C ARG A 27 6.57 -0.89 0.33
N HIS A 28 6.85 -1.00 -0.97
CA HIS A 28 7.06 0.17 -1.82
C HIS A 28 5.78 1.02 -1.93
N ALA A 29 4.61 0.39 -2.14
CA ALA A 29 3.33 1.07 -2.19
C ALA A 29 3.03 1.83 -0.88
N TYR A 30 3.30 1.20 0.28
CA TYR A 30 3.17 1.83 1.59
C TYR A 30 4.05 3.08 1.73
N ASN A 31 5.34 2.95 1.38
CA ASN A 31 6.29 4.07 1.46
C ASN A 31 5.87 5.24 0.56
N TRP A 32 5.38 4.94 -0.63
CA TRP A 32 4.87 5.94 -1.56
C TRP A 32 3.61 6.64 -1.02
N GLY A 33 2.66 5.87 -0.46
CA GLY A 33 1.47 6.43 0.19
C GLY A 33 1.82 7.33 1.38
N LEU A 34 2.76 6.91 2.23
CA LEU A 34 3.24 7.70 3.36
C LEU A 34 3.88 9.03 2.90
N TRP A 35 4.68 8.99 1.83
CA TRP A 35 5.27 10.19 1.23
C TRP A 35 4.19 11.16 0.73
N LEU A 36 3.17 10.66 0.04
CA LEU A 36 2.05 11.47 -0.44
C LEU A 36 1.30 12.14 0.72
N THR A 37 0.98 11.39 1.76
CA THR A 37 0.28 11.91 2.94
C THR A 37 1.09 12.98 3.67
N LYS A 38 2.41 12.80 3.80
CA LYS A 38 3.30 13.82 4.38
C LYS A 38 3.30 15.11 3.55
N ASN A 39 3.28 15.01 2.23
CA ASN A 39 3.20 16.19 1.37
C ASN A 39 1.87 16.92 1.51
N ILE A 40 0.76 16.18 1.59
CA ILE A 40 -0.57 16.75 1.82
C ILE A 40 -0.61 17.48 3.18
N LEU A 41 -0.06 16.87 4.23
CA LEU A 41 0.04 17.49 5.56
C LEU A 41 0.86 18.78 5.53
N ASN A 42 2.05 18.76 4.92
CA ASN A 42 2.88 19.95 4.79
C ASN A 42 2.18 21.07 3.99
N HIS A 43 1.48 20.73 2.91
CA HIS A 43 0.71 21.70 2.15
C HIS A 43 -0.44 22.29 3.00
N ASN A 44 -1.16 21.45 3.74
CA ASN A 44 -2.26 21.88 4.61
C ASN A 44 -1.78 22.74 5.77
N PHE A 45 -0.56 22.52 6.26
CA PHE A 45 0.08 23.36 7.27
C PHE A 45 0.38 24.76 6.73
N ASN A 46 0.92 24.85 5.51
CA ASN A 46 1.28 26.13 4.88
C ASN A 46 0.07 26.91 4.36
N ASN A 47 -1.05 26.25 4.04
CA ASN A 47 -2.22 26.87 3.44
C ASN A 47 -3.51 26.56 4.23
N PRO A 48 -3.75 27.25 5.37
CA PRO A 48 -4.86 26.92 6.28
C PRO A 48 -6.25 27.16 5.68
N SER A 49 -6.35 28.05 4.69
CA SER A 49 -7.60 28.45 4.02
C SER A 49 -8.08 27.43 2.98
N GLY A 50 -7.21 26.53 2.52
CA GLY A 50 -7.46 25.61 1.40
C GLY A 50 -6.86 24.23 1.65
N LYS A 51 -7.37 23.53 2.67
CA LYS A 51 -6.91 22.18 3.03
C LYS A 51 -7.28 21.18 1.93
N LEU A 52 -6.30 20.44 1.42
CA LEU A 52 -6.53 19.26 0.61
C LEU A 52 -7.06 18.12 1.48
N LYS A 53 -8.05 17.41 0.94
CA LYS A 53 -8.56 16.18 1.54
C LYS A 53 -7.57 15.05 1.33
N PHE A 54 -7.50 14.14 2.30
CA PHE A 54 -6.77 12.89 2.13
C PHE A 54 -7.47 12.02 1.08
N PRO A 55 -6.71 11.40 0.17
CA PRO A 55 -7.27 10.49 -0.83
C PRO A 55 -7.80 9.23 -0.16
N THR A 56 -8.85 8.64 -0.72
CA THR A 56 -9.34 7.32 -0.29
C THR A 56 -8.38 6.22 -0.74
N ALA A 57 -8.52 5.01 -0.18
CA ALA A 57 -7.74 3.85 -0.62
C ALA A 57 -7.89 3.57 -2.13
N ILE A 58 -9.10 3.80 -2.68
CA ILE A 58 -9.41 3.63 -4.10
C ILE A 58 -8.69 4.68 -4.95
N ASP A 59 -8.69 5.94 -4.52
CA ASP A 59 -8.00 7.01 -5.23
C ASP A 59 -6.49 6.78 -5.24
N LEU A 60 -5.95 6.36 -4.09
CA LEU A 60 -4.53 6.04 -3.94
C LEU A 60 -4.11 4.86 -4.84
N HIS A 61 -4.97 3.83 -4.95
CA HIS A 61 -4.77 2.74 -5.89
C HIS A 61 -4.73 3.23 -7.35
N LYS A 62 -5.70 4.06 -7.78
CA LYS A 62 -5.73 4.61 -9.14
C LYS A 62 -4.49 5.45 -9.45
N LEU A 63 -4.07 6.30 -8.50
CA LEU A 63 -2.89 7.13 -8.63
C LEU A 63 -1.60 6.28 -8.72
N LEU A 64 -1.48 5.24 -7.90
CA LEU A 64 -0.34 4.33 -7.97
C LEU A 64 -0.27 3.60 -9.32
N VAL A 65 -1.42 3.13 -9.83
CA VAL A 65 -1.51 2.48 -11.15
C VAL A 65 -1.13 3.44 -12.28
N ALA A 66 -1.55 4.71 -12.19
CA ALA A 66 -1.26 5.70 -13.23
C ALA A 66 0.19 6.20 -13.21
N MET A 67 0.77 6.43 -12.02
CA MET A 67 2.07 7.09 -11.89
C MET A 67 3.23 6.13 -11.63
N VAL A 68 3.04 5.13 -10.76
CA VAL A 68 4.15 4.32 -10.24
C VAL A 68 4.32 3.04 -11.05
N LYS A 69 3.21 2.41 -11.45
CA LYS A 69 3.21 1.17 -12.24
C LYS A 69 3.95 1.28 -13.58
N PRO A 70 3.72 2.30 -14.44
CA PRO A 70 4.42 2.38 -15.73
C PRO A 70 5.93 2.64 -15.57
N ASN A 71 6.33 3.30 -14.48
CA ASN A 71 7.74 3.62 -14.22
C ASN A 71 8.52 2.42 -13.65
N ASN A 72 7.83 1.39 -13.16
CA ASN A 72 8.44 0.27 -12.44
C ASN A 72 8.03 -1.07 -13.04
N TYR A 73 8.84 -1.59 -13.98
CA TYR A 73 8.56 -2.83 -14.69
C TYR A 73 8.31 -4.05 -13.79
N TRP A 74 8.92 -4.10 -12.60
CA TRP A 74 8.75 -5.18 -11.63
C TRP A 74 7.32 -5.26 -11.03
N TYR A 75 6.49 -4.21 -11.17
CA TYR A 75 5.07 -4.29 -10.82
C TYR A 75 4.27 -5.22 -11.73
N TYR A 76 4.74 -5.51 -12.95
CA TYR A 76 4.05 -6.43 -13.86
C TYR A 76 4.32 -7.89 -13.53
N GLU A 77 5.38 -8.18 -12.77
CA GLU A 77 5.73 -9.53 -12.34
C GLU A 77 4.82 -10.05 -11.21
N VAL A 78 4.05 -9.16 -10.58
CA VAL A 78 3.19 -9.47 -9.45
C VAL A 78 1.80 -8.85 -9.61
N SER A 79 0.80 -9.45 -8.97
CA SER A 79 -0.52 -8.84 -8.90
C SER A 79 -0.50 -7.53 -8.09
N ILE A 80 -1.06 -6.48 -8.67
CA ILE A 80 -1.22 -5.17 -8.03
C ILE A 80 -2.21 -5.18 -6.87
N GLY A 81 -3.03 -6.24 -6.75
CA GLY A 81 -3.98 -6.40 -5.64
C GLY A 81 -3.30 -6.35 -4.26
N CYS A 82 -2.02 -6.75 -4.17
CA CYS A 82 -1.24 -6.66 -2.94
C CYS A 82 -1.01 -5.20 -2.49
N ALA A 83 -0.86 -4.26 -3.43
CA ALA A 83 -0.77 -2.84 -3.12
C ALA A 83 -2.13 -2.25 -2.70
N SER A 84 -3.23 -2.70 -3.31
CA SER A 84 -4.58 -2.23 -2.96
C SER A 84 -4.96 -2.54 -1.53
N ILE A 85 -4.72 -3.79 -1.09
CA ILE A 85 -5.01 -4.23 0.29
C ILE A 85 -4.13 -3.46 1.29
N CYS A 86 -2.89 -3.17 0.92
CA CYS A 86 -1.99 -2.37 1.75
C CYS A 86 -2.53 -0.95 1.98
N PHE A 87 -3.14 -0.33 0.96
CA PHE A 87 -3.74 1.00 1.10
C PHE A 87 -4.98 1.05 1.98
N GLU A 88 -5.81 0.01 1.96
CA GLU A 88 -6.95 -0.07 2.90
C GLU A 88 -6.47 -0.12 4.36
N VAL A 89 -5.45 -0.94 4.63
CA VAL A 89 -4.85 -1.02 5.97
C VAL A 89 -4.20 0.32 6.36
N PHE A 90 -3.51 0.97 5.42
CA PHE A 90 -2.87 2.26 5.64
C PHE A 90 -3.87 3.38 5.96
N ILE A 91 -4.95 3.53 5.19
CA ILE A 91 -5.96 4.56 5.42
C ILE A 91 -6.66 4.35 6.76
N ARG A 92 -7.01 3.10 7.10
CA ARG A 92 -7.58 2.79 8.43
C ARG A 92 -6.65 3.15 9.58
N TRP A 93 -5.34 2.97 9.40
CA TRP A 93 -4.35 3.38 10.39
C TRP A 93 -4.20 4.90 10.46
N LEU A 94 -4.24 5.59 9.33
CA LEU A 94 -4.19 7.05 9.26
C LEU A 94 -5.40 7.70 9.93
N GLU A 95 -6.60 7.17 9.67
CA GLU A 95 -7.85 7.62 10.31
C GLU A 95 -7.85 7.40 11.83
N ALA A 96 -7.13 6.39 12.32
CA ALA A 96 -7.00 6.14 13.76
C ALA A 96 -6.01 7.10 14.46
N LEU A 97 -5.22 7.87 13.71
CA LEU A 97 -4.19 8.76 14.23
C LEU A 97 -4.51 10.26 14.11
N LEU A 98 -5.43 10.62 13.22
CA LEU A 98 -5.91 12.00 13.00
C LEU A 98 -7.16 12.29 13.83
#